data_AF-A0A7V9T5D9-F1
#
_entry.id   AF-A0A7V9T5D9-F1
#
_cell.length_a   1.000
_cell.length_b   1.000
_cell.length_c   1.000
_cell.angle_alpha   90.00
_cell.angle_beta   90.00
_cell.angle_gamma   90.00
#
_symmetry.space_group_name_H-M   'P 1'
#
loop_
_entity.id
_entity.type
_entity.pdbx_description
1 polymer ?
#
loop_
_entity_poly.entity_id
_entity_poly.type
_entity_poly.pdbx_seq_one_letter_code
_entity_poly.pdbx_strand_id
1 'polypeptide(L)'
;MSCGNHHDTNCGEVLANLYLFIDRELDDASRSEIQHHLDECAPCLHHHELDLLVRQLVARSCTEPAPQLLRERVLLSIREVVSVSDPTGRKAETRVTETRYQGPLGGTGGVGPF
;
A
#
# COMPACT_ATOMS: atom_id res chain seq x y z
N MET A 1 -10.29 -22.84 5.44
CA MET A 1 -11.10 -23.18 4.25
C MET A 1 -10.14 -23.73 3.21
N SER A 2 -10.38 -24.94 2.69
CA SER A 2 -9.44 -25.61 1.78
C SER A 2 -9.84 -25.32 0.34
N CYS A 3 -8.97 -24.65 -0.40
CA CYS A 3 -8.87 -24.76 -1.85
C CYS A 3 -8.81 -26.27 -2.19
N GLY A 4 -9.67 -26.75 -3.08
CA GLY A 4 -9.87 -28.19 -3.32
C GLY A 4 -8.72 -28.94 -4.00
N ASN A 5 -7.53 -28.31 -4.14
CA ASN A 5 -6.32 -28.86 -4.74
C ASN A 5 -5.10 -28.54 -3.86
N HIS A 6 -4.11 -29.45 -3.87
CA HIS A 6 -2.82 -29.21 -3.25
C HIS A 6 -1.96 -28.31 -4.15
N HIS A 7 -1.67 -27.10 -3.67
CA HIS A 7 -0.68 -26.19 -4.24
C HIS A 7 0.61 -26.25 -3.39
N ASP A 8 1.77 -25.91 -3.95
CA ASP A 8 3.05 -25.90 -3.23
C ASP A 8 3.01 -24.97 -2.00
N THR A 9 2.38 -23.79 -2.14
CA THR A 9 2.13 -22.87 -1.03
C THR A 9 0.76 -23.11 -0.41
N ASN A 10 0.71 -23.17 0.93
CA ASN A 10 -0.53 -23.44 1.65
C ASN A 10 -1.50 -22.24 1.55
N CYS A 11 -2.75 -22.49 1.16
CA CYS A 11 -3.80 -21.46 1.10
C CYS A 11 -3.98 -20.69 2.42
N GLY A 12 -3.77 -21.32 3.57
CA GLY A 12 -3.82 -20.66 4.87
C GLY A 12 -2.71 -19.65 5.10
N GLU A 13 -1.49 -19.94 4.63
CA GLU A 13 -0.34 -19.03 4.72
C GLU A 13 -0.52 -17.84 3.78
N VAL A 14 -1.03 -18.08 2.57
CA VAL A 14 -1.34 -17.03 1.59
C VAL A 14 -2.39 -16.08 2.15
N LEU A 15 -3.48 -16.60 2.73
CA LEU A 15 -4.54 -15.79 3.33
C LEU A 15 -4.04 -15.02 4.56
N ALA A 16 -3.12 -15.59 5.36
CA ALA A 16 -2.53 -14.89 6.50
C ALA A 16 -1.67 -13.69 6.08
N ASN A 17 -0.97 -13.80 4.94
CA ASN A 17 -0.10 -12.75 4.41
C ASN A 17 -0.79 -11.85 3.37
N LEU A 18 -2.09 -12.06 3.09
CA LEU A 18 -2.80 -11.38 2.02
C LEU A 18 -2.81 -9.85 2.21
N TYR A 19 -3.03 -9.35 3.42
CA TYR A 19 -2.99 -7.90 3.68
C TYR A 19 -1.61 -7.31 3.46
N LEU A 20 -0.55 -7.98 3.92
CA LEU A 20 0.84 -7.55 3.68
C LEU A 20 1.17 -7.50 2.19
N PHE A 21 0.66 -8.47 1.43
CA PHE A 21 0.78 -8.49 -0.03
C PHE A 21 0.06 -7.28 -0.67
N ILE A 22 -1.17 -6.99 -0.28
CA ILE A 22 -1.95 -5.86 -0.81
C ILE A 22 -1.28 -4.52 -0.45
N ASP A 23 -0.71 -4.40 0.76
CA ASP A 23 0.02 -3.21 1.23
C ASP A 23 1.44 -3.09 0.68
N ARG A 24 1.93 -4.10 -0.05
CA ARG A 24 3.30 -4.17 -0.60
C ARG A 24 4.37 -4.15 0.49
N GLU A 25 4.09 -4.79 1.62
CA GLU A 25 4.97 -4.88 2.79
C GLU A 25 5.75 -6.21 2.84
N LEU A 26 5.65 -7.03 1.80
CA LEU A 26 6.42 -8.27 1.66
C LEU A 26 7.72 -8.04 0.90
N ASP A 27 8.72 -8.87 1.19
CA ASP A 27 9.92 -8.98 0.37
C ASP A 27 9.58 -9.57 -1.01
N ASP A 28 10.50 -9.39 -1.97
CA ASP A 28 10.28 -9.78 -3.36
C ASP A 28 10.04 -11.30 -3.54
N ALA A 29 10.66 -12.15 -2.71
CA ALA A 29 10.49 -13.59 -2.80
C ALA A 29 9.09 -14.00 -2.32
N SER A 30 8.71 -13.58 -1.11
CA SER A 30 7.37 -13.83 -0.54
C SER A 30 6.26 -13.28 -1.42
N ARG A 31 6.47 -12.10 -2.02
CA ARG A 31 5.54 -11.51 -2.98
C ARG A 31 5.36 -12.39 -4.22
N SER A 32 6.44 -12.93 -4.77
CA SER A 32 6.38 -13.80 -5.95
C SER A 32 5.66 -15.11 -5.65
N GLU A 33 5.88 -15.70 -4.48
CA GLU A 33 5.21 -16.93 -4.05
C GLU A 33 3.70 -16.74 -3.92
N ILE A 34 3.27 -15.67 -3.25
CA ILE A 34 1.84 -15.33 -3.12
C ILE A 34 1.22 -15.04 -4.49
N GLN A 35 1.90 -14.28 -5.34
CA GLN A 35 1.40 -13.99 -6.70
C GLN A 35 1.18 -15.28 -7.49
N HIS A 36 2.16 -16.18 -7.48
CA HIS A 36 2.05 -17.46 -8.17
C HIS A 36 0.87 -18.29 -7.65
N HIS A 37 0.66 -18.33 -6.33
CA HIS A 37 -0.49 -19.01 -5.76
C HIS A 37 -1.82 -18.40 -6.20
N LEU A 38 -1.95 -17.07 -6.21
CA LEU A 38 -3.16 -16.38 -6.65
C LEU A 38 -3.47 -16.65 -8.14
N ASP A 39 -2.44 -16.83 -8.96
CA ASP A 39 -2.59 -17.15 -10.39
C ASP A 39 -3.14 -18.57 -10.61
N GLU A 40 -2.87 -19.51 -9.70
CA GLU A 40 -3.30 -20.91 -9.80
C GLU A 40 -4.55 -21.24 -8.96
N CYS A 41 -4.86 -20.43 -7.95
CA CYS A 41 -5.89 -20.71 -6.96
C CYS A 41 -7.02 -19.68 -7.03
N ALA A 42 -8.02 -19.95 -7.89
CA ALA A 42 -9.23 -19.15 -8.04
C ALA A 42 -9.94 -18.76 -6.71
N PRO A 43 -10.10 -19.65 -5.70
CA PRO A 43 -10.74 -19.23 -4.45
C PRO A 43 -9.90 -18.21 -3.67
N CYS A 44 -8.57 -18.32 -3.66
CA CYS A 44 -7.70 -17.34 -3.01
C CYS A 44 -7.66 -16.02 -3.79
N LEU A 45 -7.71 -16.06 -5.12
CA LEU A 45 -7.86 -14.87 -5.95
C LEU A 45 -9.16 -14.12 -5.64
N HIS A 46 -10.27 -14.84 -5.46
CA HIS A 46 -11.55 -14.22 -5.10
C HIS A 46 -11.49 -13.49 -3.74
N HIS A 47 -10.78 -14.05 -2.76
CA HIS A 47 -10.54 -13.38 -1.48
C HIS A 47 -9.72 -12.09 -1.67
N HIS A 48 -8.64 -12.15 -2.44
CA HIS A 48 -7.82 -10.99 -2.77
C HIS A 48 -8.65 -9.87 -3.44
N GLU A 49 -9.48 -10.21 -4.42
CA GLU A 49 -10.38 -9.26 -5.09
C GLU A 49 -11.38 -8.63 -4.12
N LEU A 50 -11.96 -9.43 -3.21
CA LEU A 50 -12.87 -8.93 -2.19
C LEU A 50 -12.18 -7.92 -1.27
N ASP A 51 -10.98 -8.23 -0.78
CA ASP A 51 -10.21 -7.33 0.09
C ASP A 51 -9.84 -6.02 -0.62
N LEU A 52 -9.51 -6.06 -1.91
CA LEU A 52 -9.30 -4.85 -2.72
C LEU A 52 -10.58 -4.00 -2.83
N LEU A 53 -11.74 -4.62 -3.03
CA LEU A 53 -13.02 -3.92 -3.08
C LEU A 53 -13.37 -3.28 -1.73
N VAL A 54 -13.11 -3.98 -0.62
CA VAL A 54 -13.29 -3.44 0.74
C VAL A 54 -12.35 -2.26 0.96
N ARG A 55 -11.07 -2.38 0.61
CA ARG A 55 -10.11 -1.28 0.68
C ARG A 55 -10.58 -0.06 -0.12
N GLN A 56 -11.08 -0.26 -1.33
CA GLN A 56 -11.62 0.81 -2.16
C GLN A 56 -12.88 1.44 -1.55
N LEU A 57 -13.75 0.63 -0.94
CA LEU A 57 -14.95 1.11 -0.25
C LEU A 57 -14.62 1.99 0.96
N VAL A 58 -13.67 1.56 1.79
CA VAL A 58 -13.20 2.34 2.94
C VAL A 58 -12.57 3.64 2.45
N ALA A 59 -11.68 3.57 1.45
CA ALA A 59 -11.01 4.76 0.91
C ALA A 59 -11.97 5.82 0.37
N ARG A 60 -13.08 5.43 -0.26
CA ARG A 60 -14.11 6.39 -0.74
C ARG A 60 -15.01 6.94 0.37
N SER A 61 -15.23 6.17 1.43
CA SER A 61 -16.21 6.51 2.48
C SER A 61 -15.59 7.26 3.65
N CYS A 62 -14.28 7.12 3.85
CA CYS A 62 -13.54 7.66 4.99
C CYS A 62 -12.48 8.68 4.53
N THR A 63 -12.93 9.75 3.87
CA THR A 63 -12.06 10.84 3.39
C THR A 63 -12.16 12.07 4.30
N GLU A 64 -11.51 12.03 5.46
CA GLU A 64 -11.34 13.22 6.29
C GLU A 64 -9.94 13.84 6.08
N PRO A 65 -9.84 15.18 5.96
CA PRO A 65 -8.54 15.82 5.82
C PRO A 65 -7.75 15.68 7.13
N ALA A 66 -6.48 15.29 7.01
CA ALA A 66 -5.57 15.25 8.16
C ALA A 66 -5.47 16.63 8.83
N PRO A 67 -5.50 16.71 10.18
CA PRO A 67 -5.33 17.97 10.90
C PRO A 67 -4.04 18.70 10.51
N GLN A 68 -4.10 20.03 10.35
CA GLN A 68 -2.97 20.84 9.86
C GLN A 68 -1.69 20.63 10.69
N LEU A 69 -1.81 20.62 12.01
CA LEU A 69 -0.68 20.42 12.92
C LEU A 69 0.00 19.05 12.73
N LEU A 70 -0.77 17.99 12.44
CA LEU A 70 -0.20 16.68 12.13
C LEU A 70 0.55 16.71 10.79
N ARG A 71 -0.05 17.34 9.78
CA ARG A 71 0.57 17.48 8.46
C ARG A 71 1.89 18.25 8.53
N GLU A 72 1.94 19.35 9.26
CA GLU A 72 3.15 20.14 9.48
C GLU A 72 4.24 19.32 10.18
N ARG A 73 3.89 18.60 11.24
CA ARG A 73 4.83 17.72 11.97
C ARG A 73 5.42 16.63 11.08
N VAL A 74 4.60 15.97 10.27
CA VAL A 74 5.04 14.93 9.33
C VAL A 74 6.00 15.52 8.30
N LEU A 75 5.67 16.67 7.70
CA LEU A 75 6.53 17.34 6.73
C LEU A 75 7.86 17.78 7.32
N LEU A 76 7.88 18.27 8.56
CA LEU A 76 9.12 18.61 9.27
C LEU A 76 9.98 17.36 9.51
N SER A 77 9.39 16.28 10.02
CA SER A 77 10.10 15.02 10.27
C SER A 77 10.70 14.43 9.00
N ILE A 78 9.95 14.45 7.88
CA ILE A 78 10.47 14.00 6.58
C ILE A 78 11.68 14.83 6.14
N ARG A 79 11.67 16.15 6.35
CA ARG A 79 12.81 17.03 5.99
C ARG A 79 14.05 16.79 6.84
N GLU A 80 13.89 16.49 8.13
CA GLU A 80 14.99 16.25 9.06
C GLU A 80 15.76 14.96 8.71
N VAL A 81 15.06 13.89 8.33
CA VAL A 81 15.69 12.60 7.98
C VAL A 81 16.56 12.70 6.71
N VAL A 82 16.34 13.71 5.86
CA VAL A 82 17.11 13.92 4.62
C VAL A 82 18.48 14.58 4.87
N SER A 83 18.78 15.08 6.08
CA SER A 83 20.05 15.76 6.39
C SER A 83 21.16 14.85 6.94
N VAL A 84 21.13 13.54 6.69
CA VAL A 84 22.28 12.66 7.04
C VAL A 84 23.45 13.01 6.13
N SER A 85 24.33 13.87 6.63
CA SER A 85 25.55 14.32 5.98
C SER A 85 26.58 13.20 5.91
N ASP A 86 27.02 12.91 4.68
CA ASP A 86 28.23 12.14 4.36
C ASP A 86 29.46 12.79 5.02
N PRO A 87 30.32 12.06 5.78
CA PRO A 87 31.50 12.63 6.44
C PRO A 87 32.57 13.18 5.48
N THR A 88 32.37 13.06 4.15
CA THR A 88 33.36 13.42 3.13
C THR A 88 33.24 14.88 2.63
N GLY A 89 32.33 15.69 3.18
CA GLY A 89 32.25 17.14 2.87
C GLY A 89 31.94 17.49 1.41
N ARG A 90 31.49 16.52 0.61
CA ARG A 90 30.93 16.81 -0.72
C ARG A 90 29.57 17.47 -0.52
N LYS A 91 29.38 18.65 -1.12
CA LYS A 91 28.06 19.30 -1.16
C LYS A 91 27.08 18.34 -1.85
N ALA A 92 26.24 17.66 -1.06
CA ALA A 92 25.15 16.89 -1.60
C ALA A 92 24.11 17.90 -2.10
N GLU A 93 24.03 18.05 -3.43
CA GLU A 93 22.95 18.79 -4.06
C GLU A 93 21.64 18.06 -3.76
N THR A 94 20.87 18.60 -2.82
CA THR A 94 19.57 18.04 -2.44
C THR A 94 18.59 18.24 -3.58
N ARG A 95 18.56 17.29 -4.50
CA ARG A 95 17.58 17.27 -5.57
C ARG A 95 16.26 16.82 -4.97
N VAL A 96 15.35 17.77 -4.75
CA VAL A 96 13.96 17.47 -4.41
C VAL A 96 13.37 16.72 -5.59
N THR A 97 13.35 15.39 -5.53
CA THR A 97 12.55 14.60 -6.45
C THR A 97 11.11 14.78 -6.03
N GLU A 98 10.35 15.49 -6.86
CA GLU A 98 8.91 15.56 -6.75
C GLU A 98 8.34 14.16 -6.96
N THR A 99 8.20 13.40 -5.86
CA THR A 99 7.50 12.11 -5.90
C THR A 99 6.03 12.42 -6.10
N ARG A 100 5.59 12.41 -7.36
CA ARG A 100 4.18 12.57 -7.70
C ARG A 100 3.41 11.42 -7.06
N TYR A 101 2.71 11.69 -5.96
CA TYR A 101 1.77 10.75 -5.36
C TYR A 101 0.68 10.42 -6.41
N GLN A 102 0.78 9.24 -7.02
CA GLN A 102 -0.21 8.69 -7.96
C GLN A 102 -1.32 7.96 -7.19
N GLY A 103 -1.80 8.53 -6.08
CA GLY A 103 -3.08 8.12 -5.52
C GLY A 103 -4.23 8.65 -6.38
N PRO A 104 -5.43 8.08 -6.28
CA PRO A 104 -6.58 8.52 -7.05
C PRO A 104 -6.95 9.96 -6.65
N LEU A 105 -6.50 10.94 -7.44
CA LEU A 105 -7.02 12.30 -7.41
C LEU A 105 -8.37 12.27 -8.16
N GLY A 106 -9.48 12.23 -7.44
CA GLY A 106 -10.80 12.28 -8.06
C GLY A 106 -11.95 12.27 -7.07
N GLY A 107 -12.40 13.47 -6.69
CA GLY A 107 -13.60 13.66 -5.90
C GLY A 107 -13.80 15.12 -5.54
N THR A 108 -13.89 16.01 -6.54
CA THR A 108 -14.40 17.36 -6.32
C THR A 108 -15.78 17.27 -5.71
N GLY A 109 -15.97 18.00 -4.60
CA GLY A 109 -17.23 18.07 -3.86
C GLY A 109 -18.42 18.36 -4.77
N GLY A 110 -19.47 17.57 -4.55
CA GLY A 110 -20.77 17.71 -5.17
C GLY A 110 -21.74 16.81 -4.41
N VAL A 111 -22.09 17.22 -3.19
CA VAL A 111 -23.14 16.59 -2.40
C VAL A 111 -24.48 16.97 -3.05
N GLY A 112 -25.08 16.04 -3.79
CA GLY A 112 -26.50 16.08 -4.15
C GLY A 112 -27.28 15.17 -3.19
N PRO A 113 -28.49 15.54 -2.75
CA PRO A 113 -29.31 14.65 -1.95
C PRO A 113 -29.94 13.57 -2.85
N PHE A 114 -30.21 12.42 -2.24
CA PHE A 114 -30.86 11.20 -2.72
C PHE A 114 -29.92 10.01 -2.96
#